data_AF-A0A354J3E6-F1
#
_entry.id   AF-A0A354J3E6-F1
#
_cell.length_a   1.000
_cell.length_b   1.000
_cell.length_c   1.000
_cell.angle_alpha   90.00
_cell.angle_beta   90.00
_cell.angle_gamma   90.00
#
_symmetry.space_group_name_H-M   'P 1'
#
loop_
_entity.id
_entity.type
_entity.pdbx_description
1 polymer ?
#
loop_
_entity_poly.entity_id
_entity_poly.type
_entity_poly.pdbx_seq_one_letter_code
_entity_poly.pdbx_strand_id
1 'polypeptide(L)' 'MIDYQEIIRLKSADYCNTSVASNTGSSRNKVADIWNRAQDKQIEWSIPDTLSNGDLKTILYPAEAVS' A
#
# COMPACT_ATOMS: atom_id res chain seq x y z
N MET A 1 3.67 -7.77 9.57
CA MET A 1 2.54 -6.90 9.15
C MET A 1 2.91 -6.30 7.80
N ILE A 2 1.97 -6.04 6.90
CA ILE A 2 2.30 -5.49 5.56
C ILE A 2 2.54 -3.99 5.70
N ASP A 3 3.66 -3.50 5.16
CA ASP A 3 4.02 -2.08 5.16
C ASP A 3 3.44 -1.36 3.96
N TYR A 4 2.16 -1.00 4.07
CA TYR A 4 1.41 -0.33 2.99
C TYR A 4 2.03 1.03 2.62
N GLN A 5 2.54 1.78 3.60
CA GLN A 5 3.25 3.04 3.33
C GLN A 5 4.45 2.82 2.42
N GLU A 6 5.28 1.82 2.73
CA GLU A 6 6.50 1.55 1.98
C GLU A 6 6.17 1.04 0.56
N ILE A 7 5.09 0.27 0.41
CA ILE A 7 4.58 -0.14 -0.90
C ILE A 7 4.20 1.09 -1.73
N ILE A 8 3.38 1.99 -1.19
CA ILE A 8 2.92 3.20 -1.90
C ILE A 8 4.12 4.11 -2.20
N ARG A 9 5.04 4.28 -1.24
CA ARG A 9 6.29 5.05 -1.39
C ARG A 9 7.12 4.56 -2.57
N LEU A 10 7.48 3.28 -2.55
CA LEU A 10 8.35 2.70 -3.56
C LEU A 10 7.64 2.67 -4.92
N LYS A 11 6.33 2.42 -4.96
CA LYS A 11 5.56 2.49 -6.21
C LYS A 11 5.50 3.91 -6.77
N SER A 12 5.35 4.92 -5.92
CA SER A 12 5.40 6.33 -6.32
C SER A 12 6.78 6.77 -6.81
N ALA A 13 7.84 6.07 -6.39
CA ALA A 13 9.21 6.26 -6.87
C ALA A 13 9.57 5.37 -8.08
N ASP A 14 8.56 4.85 -8.79
CA ASP A 14 8.69 4.04 -10.00
C ASP A 14 9.38 2.67 -9.82
N TYR A 15 9.40 2.14 -8.59
CA TYR A 15 9.97 0.80 -8.36
C TYR A 15 9.06 -0.30 -8.93
N CYS A 16 9.70 -1.38 -9.39
CA CYS A 16 8.99 -2.55 -9.91
C CYS A 16 8.36 -3.37 -8.77
N ASN A 17 7.24 -4.05 -9.06
CA ASN A 17 6.48 -4.79 -8.05
C ASN A 17 7.30 -5.91 -7.38
N THR A 18 8.29 -6.44 -8.10
CA THR A 18 9.22 -7.48 -7.60
C THR A 18 10.14 -6.92 -6.52
N SER A 19 10.78 -5.78 -6.75
CA SER A 19 11.65 -5.14 -5.76
C SER A 19 10.88 -4.71 -4.52
N VAL A 20 9.69 -4.15 -4.71
CA VAL A 20 8.81 -3.74 -3.60
C VAL A 20 8.35 -4.95 -2.77
N ALA A 21 7.98 -6.05 -3.43
CA ALA A 21 7.61 -7.30 -2.79
C ALA A 21 8.75 -7.87 -1.94
N SER A 22 9.98 -7.89 -2.49
CA SER A 22 11.17 -8.33 -1.77
C SER A 22 11.49 -7.45 -0.55
N ASN A 23 11.28 -6.13 -0.66
CA ASN A 23 11.56 -5.19 0.42
C ASN A 23 10.52 -5.31 1.57
N THR A 24 9.24 -5.43 1.21
CA THR A 24 8.12 -5.43 2.16
C THR A 24 7.68 -6.83 2.61
N GLY A 25 8.38 -7.89 2.17
CA GLY A 25 8.03 -9.28 2.43
C GLY A 25 6.65 -9.70 1.90
N SER A 26 6.10 -8.93 0.96
CA SER A 26 4.76 -9.11 0.40
C SER A 26 4.82 -9.79 -0.98
N SER A 27 3.70 -10.29 -1.47
CA SER A 27 3.67 -10.83 -2.84
C SER A 27 3.56 -9.71 -3.88
N ARG A 28 4.13 -9.94 -5.07
CA ARG A 28 4.05 -9.01 -6.22
C ARG A 28 2.61 -8.64 -6.58
N ASN A 29 1.70 -9.60 -6.46
CA ASN A 29 0.28 -9.41 -6.72
C ASN A 29 -0.36 -8.51 -5.66
N LYS A 30 0.01 -8.71 -4.38
CA LYS A 30 -0.45 -7.88 -3.26
C LYS A 30 0.03 -6.43 -3.42
N VAL A 31 1.28 -6.24 -3.83
CA VAL A 31 1.84 -4.91 -4.17
C VAL A 31 1.04 -4.22 -5.27
N ALA A 32 0.75 -4.93 -6.37
CA ALA A 32 -0.04 -4.39 -7.48
C ALA A 32 -1.47 -4.04 -7.05
N ASP A 33 -2.12 -4.91 -6.28
CA ASP A 33 -3.47 -4.69 -5.74
C ASP A 33 -3.53 -3.47 -4.83
N ILE A 34 -2.57 -3.33 -3.91
CA ILE A 34 -2.43 -2.16 -3.02
C ILE A 34 -2.23 -0.89 -3.83
N TRP A 35 -1.34 -0.92 -4.82
CA TRP A 35 -1.04 0.24 -5.66
C TRP A 35 -2.25 0.69 -6.49
N ASN A 36 -2.96 -0.26 -7.12
CA ASN A 36 -4.17 0.05 -7.88
C ASN A 36 -5.25 0.68 -7.00
N ARG A 37 -5.47 0.13 -5.80
CA ARG A 37 -6.43 0.69 -4.84
C ARG A 37 -6.01 2.07 -4.32
N ALA A 38 -4.71 2.27 -4.09
CA ALA A 38 -4.19 3.57 -3.69
C ALA A 38 -4.47 4.62 -4.78
N GLN A 39 -4.26 4.27 -6.06
CA GLN A 39 -4.60 5.14 -7.19
C GLN A 39 -6.11 5.38 -7.30
N ASP A 40 -6.95 4.35 -7.18
CA ASP A 40 -8.42 4.48 -7.22
C ASP A 40 -8.96 5.39 -6.11
N LYS A 41 -8.30 5.37 -4.94
CA LYS A 41 -8.61 6.23 -3.79
C LYS A 41 -7.91 7.59 -3.84
N GLN A 42 -7.12 7.85 -4.88
CA GLN A 42 -6.28 9.04 -5.03
C GLN A 42 -5.40 9.29 -3.80
N ILE A 43 -4.89 8.22 -3.19
CA ILE A 43 -3.89 8.30 -2.12
C ILE A 43 -2.56 8.60 -2.78
N GLU A 44 -2.16 9.87 -2.72
CA GLU A 44 -0.84 10.29 -3.15
C GLU A 44 0.19 10.16 -2.02
N TRP A 45 1.46 10.10 -2.42
CA TRP A 45 2.61 10.12 -1.52
C TRP A 45 2.77 11.52 -0.88
N SER A 46 1.92 11.78 0.10
CA SER A 46 2.03 12.80 1.14
C SER A 46 1.33 12.26 2.39
N ILE A 47 1.68 11.03 2.75
CA ILE A 47 1.13 10.37 3.93
C ILE A 47 1.80 11.05 5.14
N PRO A 48 1.06 11.80 5.98
CA PRO A 48 1.63 12.28 7.24
C PRO A 48 2.01 11.06 8.09
N ASP A 49 3.10 11.13 8.86
CA ASP A 49 3.56 10.06 9.79
C ASP A 49 2.46 9.53 10.73
N THR A 50 1.33 10.22 10.81
CA THR A 50 0.13 9.86 11.55
C THR A 50 -0.69 8.71 10.94
N LEU A 51 -0.51 8.33 9.67
CA LEU A 51 -1.35 7.34 8.99
C LEU A 51 -0.76 5.93 9.13
N SER A 52 -1.21 5.15 10.11
CA SER A 52 -0.61 3.85 10.37
C SER A 52 -0.97 2.81 9.30
N ASN A 53 -0.23 1.69 9.24
CA ASN A 53 -0.54 0.55 8.36
C ASN A 53 -1.97 0.02 8.58
N GLY A 54 -2.51 0.16 9.82
CA GLY A 54 -3.89 -0.19 10.14
C GLY A 54 -4.92 0.71 9.46
N ASP A 55 -4.68 2.03 9.47
CA ASP A 55 -5.56 3.01 8.81
C ASP A 55 -5.55 2.83 7.29
N LEU A 56 -4.35 2.63 6.71
CA LEU A 56 -4.20 2.32 5.29
C LEU A 56 -4.93 1.03 4.91
N LYS A 57 -4.86 0.00 5.74
CA LYS A 57 -5.63 -1.23 5.51
C LYS A 57 -7.12 -0.93 5.46
N THR A 58 -7.67 -0.14 6.39
CA THR A 58 -9.09 0.22 6.41
C THR A 58 -9.52 1.03 5.18
N ILE A 59 -8.66 1.93 4.69
CA ILE A 59 -8.95 2.76 3.51
C ILE A 59 -8.87 1.93 2.21
N LEU A 60 -7.86 1.05 2.09
CA LEU A 60 -7.62 0.22 0.90
C LEU A 60 -8.52 -1.03 0.86
N TYR A 61 -8.92 -1.54 2.03
CA TYR A 61 -9.73 -2.75 2.21
C TYR A 61 -10.92 -2.46 3.14
N PRO A 62 -11.84 -1.54 2.76
CA PRO A 62 -12.98 -1.19 3.61
C PRO A 62 -13.90 -2.39 3.87
N ALA A 63 -13.98 -3.35 2.94
CA ALA A 63 -14.77 -4.57 3.12
C ALA A 63 -14.20 -5.53 4.19
N GLU A 64 -12.88 -5.53 4.40
CA GLU A 64 -12.24 -6.33 5.47
C GLU A 64 -12.38 -5.66 6.84
N ALA A 65 -12.80 -4.40 6.90
CA ALA A 65 -12.99 -3.65 8.14
C ALA A 65 -14.39 -3.83 8.76
N VAL A 66 -15.33 -4.49 8.07
CA VAL A 66 -16.75 -4.59 8.48
C VAL A 66 -17.16 -5.99 8.98
N SER A 67 -16.21 -6.83 9.42
CA SER A 67 -16.51 -8.18 9.94
C SER A 67 -16.50 -8.23 11.47
#